data_AF-A0A7S4PWM1-F1
#
_entry.id   AF-A0A7S4PWM1-F1
#
_cell.length_a   1.000
_cell.length_b   1.000
_cell.length_c   1.000
_cell.angle_alpha   90.00
_cell.angle_beta   90.00
_cell.angle_gamma   90.00
#
_symmetry.space_group_name_H-M   'P 1'
#
loop_
_entity.id
_entity.type
_entity.pdbx_description
1 polymer ?
#
loop_
_entity_poly.entity_id
_entity_poly.type
_entity_poly.pdbx_seq_one_letter_code
_entity_poly.pdbx_strand_id
1 'polypeptide(L)'
;LVASAAGLAAELLPMSLALACWALAAVRHEDSTVLCALGTALIAKQVECKAQDLSGTAWAFVALEVIDQQLFNMVAAQTVAKVHEFFPQDLSLVVWSFARVAMYEESFFAAVARAAVLRHREFAGQNLANTMWAFGQVPHMHEPLFACFTAMCLASLSELGAVEVSTALWACASVSYYSSQLFSDAVQHVHRIPGVL
;
A
#
# COMPACT_ATOMS: atom_id res chain seq x y z
N LEU A 1 1.76 2.65 -33.56
CA LEU A 1 2.44 2.40 -32.26
C LEU A 1 1.41 2.12 -31.16
N VAL A 2 0.48 3.03 -30.84
CA VAL A 2 -0.57 2.79 -29.83
C VAL A 2 -1.41 1.54 -30.12
N ALA A 3 -1.89 1.37 -31.36
CA ALA A 3 -2.67 0.21 -31.76
C ALA A 3 -1.88 -1.11 -31.70
N SER A 4 -0.56 -1.09 -31.92
CA SER A 4 0.25 -2.32 -31.82
C SER A 4 0.59 -2.65 -30.36
N ALA A 5 0.78 -1.65 -29.50
CA ALA A 5 0.97 -1.85 -28.06
C ALA A 5 -0.30 -2.40 -27.39
N ALA A 6 -1.47 -1.85 -27.74
CA ALA A 6 -2.76 -2.34 -27.24
C ALA A 6 -3.07 -3.76 -27.72
N GLY A 7 -2.80 -4.05 -29.00
CA GLY A 7 -2.97 -5.39 -29.56
C GLY A 7 -2.09 -6.43 -28.86
N LEU A 8 -0.81 -6.13 -28.67
CA LEU A 8 0.12 -7.02 -27.96
C LEU A 8 -0.28 -7.20 -26.49
N ALA A 9 -0.67 -6.12 -25.80
CA ALA A 9 -1.09 -6.19 -24.41
C ALA A 9 -2.33 -7.09 -24.21
N ALA A 10 -3.28 -7.10 -25.14
CA ALA A 10 -4.48 -7.93 -25.03
C ALA A 10 -4.19 -9.44 -25.03
N GLU A 11 -3.11 -9.87 -25.68
CA GLU A 11 -2.68 -11.27 -25.77
C GLU A 11 -1.90 -11.75 -24.53
N LEU A 12 -1.39 -10.82 -23.72
CA LEU A 12 -0.60 -11.16 -22.54
C LEU A 12 -1.47 -11.64 -21.37
N LEU A 13 -0.89 -12.52 -20.56
CA LEU A 13 -1.47 -12.92 -19.27
C LEU A 13 -1.41 -11.76 -18.26
N PRO A 14 -2.30 -11.70 -17.26
CA PRO A 14 -2.30 -10.64 -16.24
C PRO A 14 -0.95 -10.45 -15.55
N MET A 15 -0.29 -11.55 -15.18
CA MET A 15 1.04 -11.52 -14.58
C MET A 15 2.08 -10.83 -15.49
N SER A 16 2.05 -11.12 -16.80
CA SER A 16 2.97 -10.50 -17.76
C SER A 16 2.68 -9.01 -17.93
N LEU A 17 1.41 -8.60 -17.88
CA LEU A 17 1.00 -7.19 -17.93
C LEU A 17 1.45 -6.41 -16.69
N ALA A 18 1.21 -6.97 -15.50
CA ALA A 18 1.65 -6.37 -14.24
C ALA A 18 3.17 -6.28 -14.16
N LEU A 19 3.89 -7.32 -14.61
CA LEU A 19 5.35 -7.32 -14.68
C LEU A 19 5.87 -6.26 -15.66
N ALA A 20 5.20 -6.05 -16.80
CA ALA A 20 5.55 -4.98 -17.73
C ALA A 20 5.38 -3.59 -17.09
N CYS A 21 4.26 -3.35 -16.38
CA CYS A 21 4.06 -2.10 -15.64
C CYS A 21 5.19 -1.88 -14.61
N TRP A 22 5.50 -2.91 -13.82
CA TRP A 22 6.58 -2.86 -12.84
C TRP A 22 7.93 -2.58 -13.49
N ALA A 23 8.26 -3.26 -14.59
CA ALA A 23 9.53 -3.09 -15.29
C ALA A 23 9.70 -1.65 -15.81
N LEU A 24 8.64 -1.09 -16.42
CA LEU A 24 8.64 0.32 -16.87
C LEU A 24 8.89 1.27 -15.70
N ALA A 25 8.21 1.06 -14.57
CA ALA A 25 8.40 1.86 -13.36
C ALA A 25 9.82 1.71 -12.77
N ALA A 26 10.36 0.50 -12.72
CA ALA A 26 11.68 0.21 -12.16
C ALA A 26 12.82 0.93 -12.90
N VAL A 27 12.68 1.08 -14.23
CA VAL A 27 13.66 1.83 -15.05
C VAL A 27 13.26 3.29 -15.29
N ARG A 28 12.16 3.77 -14.68
CA ARG A 28 11.58 5.11 -14.89
C ARG A 28 11.35 5.43 -16.37
N HIS A 29 10.88 4.45 -17.14
CA HIS A 29 10.52 4.67 -18.53
C HIS A 29 9.12 5.26 -18.60
N GLU A 30 9.07 6.56 -18.83
CA GLU A 30 7.83 7.33 -18.97
C GLU A 30 7.25 7.15 -20.38
N ASP A 31 6.44 6.10 -20.56
CA ASP A 31 5.54 5.96 -21.71
C ASP A 31 4.11 5.76 -21.20
N SER A 32 3.41 6.89 -20.99
CA SER A 32 2.02 6.88 -20.51
C SER A 32 1.08 6.15 -21.47
N THR A 33 1.40 6.11 -22.76
CA THR A 33 0.56 5.47 -23.76
C THR A 33 0.62 3.95 -23.63
N VAL A 34 1.83 3.40 -23.49
CA VAL A 34 2.03 1.97 -23.23
C VAL A 34 1.47 1.61 -21.86
N LEU A 35 1.74 2.41 -20.83
CA LEU A 35 1.24 2.15 -19.48
C LEU A 35 -0.30 2.13 -19.42
N CYS A 36 -0.99 3.09 -20.06
CA CYS A 36 -2.45 3.08 -20.15
C CYS A 36 -2.99 1.88 -20.95
N ALA A 37 -2.29 1.45 -22.01
CA ALA A 37 -2.68 0.26 -22.76
C ALA A 37 -2.57 -1.02 -21.91
N LEU A 38 -1.50 -1.14 -21.11
CA LEU A 38 -1.34 -2.23 -20.15
C LEU A 38 -2.43 -2.18 -19.07
N GLY A 39 -2.72 -1.00 -18.52
CA GLY A 39 -3.79 -0.79 -17.55
C GLY A 39 -5.16 -1.19 -18.10
N THR A 40 -5.48 -0.82 -19.34
CA THR A 40 -6.72 -1.22 -20.01
C THR A 40 -6.82 -2.73 -20.17
N ALA A 41 -5.73 -3.40 -20.56
CA ALA A 41 -5.69 -4.85 -20.69
C ALA A 41 -5.84 -5.56 -19.32
N LEU A 42 -5.27 -5.01 -18.24
CA LEU A 42 -5.45 -5.50 -16.88
C LEU A 42 -6.90 -5.35 -16.40
N ILE A 43 -7.55 -4.22 -16.67
CA ILE A 43 -8.98 -4.02 -16.37
C ILE A 43 -9.83 -5.07 -17.08
N ALA A 44 -9.54 -5.37 -18.35
CA ALA A 44 -10.25 -6.41 -19.11
C ALA A 44 -10.07 -7.82 -18.52
N LYS A 45 -8.95 -8.08 -17.84
CA LYS A 45 -8.60 -9.39 -17.23
C LYS A 45 -8.64 -9.36 -15.69
N GLN A 46 -9.35 -8.40 -15.10
CA GLN A 46 -9.33 -8.13 -13.66
C GLN A 46 -9.60 -9.35 -12.76
N VAL A 47 -10.47 -10.26 -13.19
CA VAL A 47 -10.85 -11.46 -12.41
C VAL A 47 -9.66 -12.43 -12.27
N GLU A 48 -8.77 -12.47 -13.26
CA GLU A 48 -7.60 -13.35 -13.28
C GLU A 48 -6.39 -12.76 -12.53
N CYS A 49 -6.41 -11.46 -12.23
CA CYS A 49 -5.32 -10.78 -11.53
C CYS A 49 -5.16 -11.33 -10.10
N LYS A 50 -3.94 -11.72 -9.75
CA LYS A 50 -3.58 -12.15 -8.38
C LYS A 50 -3.22 -10.95 -7.51
N ALA A 51 -3.14 -11.17 -6.19
CA ALA A 51 -2.75 -10.14 -5.22
C ALA A 51 -1.45 -9.38 -5.62
N GLN A 52 -0.42 -10.11 -6.05
CA GLN A 52 0.85 -9.52 -6.50
C GLN A 52 0.72 -8.70 -7.79
N ASP A 53 -0.17 -9.11 -8.70
CA ASP A 53 -0.42 -8.37 -9.94
C ASP A 53 -1.07 -7.02 -9.60
N LEU A 54 -2.01 -7.01 -8.64
CA LEU A 54 -2.71 -5.82 -8.17
C LEU A 54 -1.77 -4.86 -7.41
N SER A 55 -0.95 -5.38 -6.50
CA SER A 55 0.02 -4.59 -5.73
C SER A 55 1.11 -3.98 -6.62
N GLY A 56 1.70 -4.79 -7.50
CA GLY A 56 2.74 -4.35 -8.43
C GLY A 56 2.23 -3.31 -9.44
N THR A 57 1.01 -3.52 -9.96
CA THR A 57 0.38 -2.58 -10.89
C THR A 57 0.08 -1.24 -10.20
N ALA A 58 -0.56 -1.25 -9.03
CA ALA A 58 -0.87 -0.02 -8.31
C ALA A 58 0.40 0.78 -8.00
N TRP A 59 1.45 0.11 -7.51
CA TRP A 59 2.72 0.75 -7.24
C TRP A 59 3.37 1.34 -8.51
N ALA A 60 3.36 0.60 -9.61
CA ALA A 60 3.97 1.05 -10.87
C ALA A 60 3.33 2.33 -11.41
N PHE A 61 2.00 2.44 -11.33
CA PHE A 61 1.28 3.64 -11.74
C PHE A 61 1.63 4.84 -10.87
N VAL A 62 1.70 4.67 -9.54
CA VAL A 62 2.15 5.73 -8.63
C VAL A 62 3.61 6.12 -8.87
N ALA A 63 4.48 5.14 -9.11
CA ALA A 63 5.92 5.35 -9.31
C ALA A 63 6.24 6.12 -10.60
N LEU A 64 5.39 5.99 -11.62
CA LEU A 64 5.45 6.75 -12.87
C LEU A 64 4.57 8.01 -12.85
N GLU A 65 4.02 8.37 -11.69
CA GLU A 65 3.17 9.56 -11.50
C GLU A 65 1.92 9.58 -12.40
N VAL A 66 1.40 8.41 -12.77
CA VAL A 66 0.20 8.24 -13.57
C VAL A 66 -0.99 7.86 -12.69
N ILE A 67 -2.02 8.70 -12.69
CA ILE A 67 -3.27 8.46 -11.98
C ILE A 67 -4.33 7.99 -12.98
N ASP A 68 -4.66 6.70 -12.93
CA ASP A 68 -5.75 6.10 -13.72
C ASP A 68 -6.89 5.70 -12.79
N GLN A 69 -7.93 6.52 -12.73
CA GLN A 69 -9.07 6.31 -11.84
C GLN A 69 -9.78 4.96 -12.10
N GLN A 70 -9.87 4.52 -13.36
CA GLN A 70 -10.55 3.26 -13.70
C GLN A 70 -9.74 2.07 -13.20
N LEU A 71 -8.42 2.13 -13.38
CA LEU A 71 -7.52 1.12 -12.86
C LEU A 71 -7.56 1.05 -11.33
N PHE A 72 -7.48 2.18 -10.63
CA PHE A 72 -7.53 2.18 -9.17
C PHE A 72 -8.90 1.71 -8.65
N ASN A 73 -10.01 2.05 -9.31
CA ASN A 73 -11.32 1.49 -8.96
C ASN A 73 -11.35 -0.03 -9.12
N MET A 74 -10.75 -0.56 -10.19
CA MET A 74 -10.61 -2.01 -10.40
C MET A 74 -9.74 -2.65 -9.31
N VAL A 75 -8.58 -2.07 -9.00
CA VAL A 75 -7.69 -2.57 -7.94
C VAL A 75 -8.39 -2.58 -6.59
N ALA A 76 -9.17 -1.55 -6.25
CA ALA A 76 -9.95 -1.49 -5.02
C ALA A 76 -10.96 -2.65 -4.96
N ALA A 77 -11.77 -2.80 -6.01
CA ALA A 77 -12.79 -3.85 -6.08
C ALA A 77 -12.18 -5.26 -6.00
N GLN A 78 -11.11 -5.53 -6.73
CA GLN A 78 -10.42 -6.82 -6.70
C GLN A 78 -9.72 -7.06 -5.35
N THR A 79 -9.16 -6.03 -4.73
CA THR A 79 -8.55 -6.15 -3.40
C THR A 79 -9.60 -6.47 -2.33
N VAL A 80 -10.77 -5.82 -2.36
CA VAL A 80 -11.87 -6.14 -1.45
C VAL A 80 -12.31 -7.60 -1.62
N ALA A 81 -12.48 -8.06 -2.87
CA ALA A 81 -12.91 -9.43 -3.15
C ALA A 81 -11.89 -10.49 -2.71
N LYS A 82 -10.59 -10.19 -2.85
CA LYS A 82 -9.48 -11.14 -2.65
C LYS A 82 -8.63 -10.83 -1.42
N VAL A 83 -9.09 -10.00 -0.49
CA VAL A 83 -8.26 -9.46 0.62
C VAL A 83 -7.54 -10.53 1.44
N HIS A 84 -8.11 -11.73 1.53
CA HIS A 84 -7.55 -12.87 2.25
C HIS A 84 -6.42 -13.59 1.49
N GLU A 85 -6.31 -13.39 0.17
CA GLU A 85 -5.26 -13.94 -0.69
C GLU A 85 -3.97 -13.10 -0.67
N PHE A 86 -4.03 -11.86 -0.18
CA PHE A 86 -2.87 -10.98 -0.14
C PHE A 86 -1.88 -11.39 0.93
N PHE A 87 -0.58 -11.38 0.61
CA PHE A 87 0.45 -11.29 1.64
C PHE A 87 0.44 -9.89 2.28
N PRO A 88 0.87 -9.75 3.54
CA PRO A 88 0.90 -8.45 4.23
C PRO A 88 1.69 -7.37 3.46
N GLN A 89 2.78 -7.77 2.81
CA GLN A 89 3.58 -6.90 1.97
C GLN A 89 2.76 -6.35 0.80
N ASP A 90 2.07 -7.22 0.05
CA ASP A 90 1.24 -6.81 -1.08
C ASP A 90 0.10 -5.88 -0.63
N LEU A 91 -0.57 -6.22 0.48
CA LEU A 91 -1.68 -5.43 0.99
C LEU A 91 -1.21 -4.04 1.46
N SER A 92 -0.06 -3.98 2.13
CA SER A 92 0.56 -2.72 2.56
C SER A 92 0.94 -1.84 1.35
N LEU A 93 1.35 -2.45 0.23
CA LEU A 93 1.74 -1.73 -0.97
C LEU A 93 0.53 -1.18 -1.73
N VAL A 94 -0.58 -1.94 -1.81
CA VAL A 94 -1.83 -1.44 -2.40
C VAL A 94 -2.35 -0.25 -1.59
N VAL A 95 -2.51 -0.39 -0.26
CA VAL A 95 -3.07 0.71 0.55
C VAL A 95 -2.16 1.94 0.55
N TRP A 96 -0.84 1.75 0.55
CA TRP A 96 0.13 2.85 0.38
C TRP A 96 -0.07 3.55 -0.97
N SER A 97 -0.25 2.79 -2.06
CA SER A 97 -0.45 3.35 -3.40
C SER A 97 -1.69 4.23 -3.46
N PHE A 98 -2.82 3.78 -2.88
CA PHE A 98 -4.06 4.59 -2.78
C PHE A 98 -3.86 5.87 -1.98
N ALA A 99 -3.20 5.79 -0.82
CA ALA A 99 -2.91 6.95 0.01
C ALA A 99 -1.97 7.95 -0.69
N ARG A 100 -1.02 7.48 -1.51
CA ARG A 100 -0.08 8.33 -2.26
C ARG A 100 -0.76 9.17 -3.34
N VAL A 101 -1.79 8.65 -3.99
CA VAL A 101 -2.58 9.39 -4.99
C VAL A 101 -3.81 10.07 -4.40
N ALA A 102 -3.89 10.15 -3.06
CA ALA A 102 -5.01 10.74 -2.33
C ALA A 102 -6.38 10.15 -2.72
N MET A 103 -6.42 8.87 -3.09
CA MET A 103 -7.66 8.16 -3.41
C MET A 103 -8.19 7.43 -2.18
N TYR A 104 -9.31 7.92 -1.66
CA TYR A 104 -10.02 7.29 -0.55
C TYR A 104 -11.29 6.58 -1.05
N GLU A 105 -11.41 5.30 -0.73
CA GLU A 105 -12.60 4.50 -0.95
C GLU A 105 -12.91 3.73 0.34
N GLU A 106 -14.06 4.03 0.95
CA GLU A 106 -14.39 3.56 2.30
C GLU A 106 -14.42 2.03 2.37
N SER A 107 -15.02 1.35 1.38
CA SER A 107 -15.18 -0.10 1.41
C SER A 107 -13.84 -0.84 1.36
N PHE A 108 -12.90 -0.32 0.56
CA PHE A 108 -11.53 -0.77 0.41
C PHE A 108 -10.74 -0.56 1.70
N PHE A 109 -10.68 0.66 2.23
CA PHE A 109 -9.93 0.93 3.47
C PHE A 109 -10.51 0.15 4.66
N ALA A 110 -11.83 0.02 4.75
CA ALA A 110 -12.47 -0.79 5.79
C ALA A 110 -12.17 -2.29 5.64
N ALA A 111 -12.15 -2.83 4.41
CA ALA A 111 -11.79 -4.22 4.16
C ALA A 111 -10.32 -4.51 4.52
N VAL A 112 -9.40 -3.63 4.08
CA VAL A 112 -7.98 -3.73 4.41
C VAL A 112 -7.78 -3.63 5.92
N ALA A 113 -8.42 -2.68 6.61
CA ALA A 113 -8.31 -2.51 8.05
C ALA A 113 -8.74 -3.78 8.81
N ARG A 114 -9.89 -4.36 8.46
CA ARG A 114 -10.36 -5.61 9.07
C ARG A 114 -9.40 -6.77 8.86
N ALA A 115 -8.91 -6.94 7.63
CA ALA A 115 -7.97 -8.00 7.30
C ALA A 115 -6.63 -7.83 8.04
N ALA A 116 -6.11 -6.59 8.09
CA ALA A 116 -4.89 -6.24 8.78
C ALA A 116 -4.99 -6.48 10.29
N VAL A 117 -6.10 -6.13 10.94
CA VAL A 117 -6.33 -6.43 12.37
C VAL A 117 -6.42 -7.94 12.62
N LEU A 118 -7.13 -8.68 11.77
CA LEU A 118 -7.27 -10.14 11.94
C LEU A 118 -5.92 -10.86 11.81
N ARG A 119 -5.07 -10.38 10.90
CA ARG A 119 -3.77 -10.97 10.55
C ARG A 119 -2.60 -10.17 11.09
N HIS A 120 -2.82 -9.38 12.14
CA HIS A 120 -1.88 -8.35 12.57
C HIS A 120 -0.46 -8.88 12.80
N ARG A 121 -0.32 -10.11 13.34
CA ARG A 121 0.97 -10.76 13.60
C ARG A 121 1.84 -10.99 12.35
N GLU A 122 1.25 -10.94 11.16
CA GLU A 122 1.96 -11.07 9.88
C GLU A 122 2.52 -9.72 9.40
N PHE A 123 2.08 -8.59 9.97
CA PHE A 123 2.56 -7.25 9.65
C PHE A 123 3.75 -6.88 10.55
N ALA A 124 4.92 -6.67 9.97
CA ALA A 124 6.13 -6.26 10.69
C ALA A 124 6.95 -5.26 9.87
N GLY A 125 7.82 -4.52 10.56
CA GLY A 125 8.75 -3.56 9.97
C GLY A 125 8.05 -2.59 9.00
N GLN A 126 8.55 -2.55 7.77
CA GLN A 126 8.05 -1.63 6.73
C GLN A 126 6.57 -1.88 6.36
N ASN A 127 6.08 -3.11 6.39
CA ASN A 127 4.67 -3.40 6.04
C ASN A 127 3.72 -2.75 7.05
N LEU A 128 4.09 -2.81 8.34
CA LEU A 128 3.34 -2.16 9.42
C LEU A 128 3.40 -0.64 9.26
N ALA A 129 4.60 -0.08 9.06
CA ALA A 129 4.80 1.35 8.90
C ALA A 129 4.06 1.93 7.68
N ASN A 130 4.14 1.27 6.52
CA ASN A 130 3.44 1.68 5.30
C ASN A 130 1.93 1.66 5.49
N THR A 131 1.39 0.64 6.16
CA THR A 131 -0.03 0.55 6.46
C THR A 131 -0.45 1.68 7.39
N MET A 132 0.25 1.91 8.51
CA MET A 132 -0.07 3.02 9.42
C MET A 132 0.00 4.37 8.71
N TRP A 133 1.06 4.61 7.92
CA TRP A 133 1.21 5.83 7.14
C TRP A 133 0.03 6.04 6.18
N ALA A 134 -0.35 5.00 5.43
CA ALA A 134 -1.45 5.08 4.48
C ALA A 134 -2.78 5.40 5.16
N PHE A 135 -3.06 4.79 6.32
CA PHE A 135 -4.24 5.10 7.12
C PHE A 135 -4.16 6.47 7.82
N GLY A 136 -2.96 7.00 8.05
CA GLY A 136 -2.74 8.35 8.55
C GLY A 136 -2.97 9.45 7.51
N GLN A 137 -2.94 9.11 6.23
CA GLN A 137 -3.14 10.05 5.11
C GLN A 137 -4.62 10.26 4.75
N VAL A 138 -5.50 9.37 5.19
CA VAL A 138 -6.93 9.40 4.83
C VAL A 138 -7.78 10.06 5.92
N PRO A 139 -8.89 10.72 5.57
CA PRO A 139 -9.66 11.54 6.51
C PRO A 139 -10.45 10.74 7.56
N HIS A 140 -10.40 9.40 7.52
CA HIS A 140 -11.18 8.54 8.40
C HIS A 140 -10.28 7.71 9.30
N MET A 141 -10.51 7.85 10.60
CA MET A 141 -9.79 7.13 11.64
C MET A 141 -10.37 5.71 11.77
N HIS A 142 -9.50 4.70 11.62
CA HIS A 142 -9.86 3.29 11.79
C HIS A 142 -9.38 2.79 13.17
N GLU A 143 -10.16 3.07 14.22
CA GLU A 143 -9.76 2.82 15.61
C GLU A 143 -9.21 1.42 15.89
N PRO A 144 -9.86 0.32 15.44
CA PRO A 144 -9.34 -1.02 15.71
C PRO A 144 -7.95 -1.26 15.10
N LEU A 145 -7.69 -0.68 13.93
CA LEU A 145 -6.39 -0.77 13.27
C LEU A 145 -5.34 -0.01 14.08
N PHE A 146 -5.59 1.25 14.41
CA PHE A 146 -4.63 2.08 15.16
C PHE A 146 -4.35 1.52 16.55
N ALA A 147 -5.36 1.02 17.25
CA ALA A 147 -5.18 0.35 18.55
C ALA A 147 -4.32 -0.90 18.43
N CYS A 148 -4.61 -1.76 17.44
CA CYS A 148 -3.86 -2.99 17.21
C CYS A 148 -2.41 -2.71 16.82
N PHE A 149 -2.19 -1.84 15.84
CA PHE A 149 -0.85 -1.59 15.29
C PHE A 149 0.01 -0.78 16.25
N THR A 150 -0.57 0.12 17.04
CA THR A 150 0.14 0.80 18.13
C THR A 150 0.60 -0.18 19.21
N ALA A 151 -0.25 -1.13 19.60
CA ALA A 151 0.15 -2.18 20.55
C ALA A 151 1.27 -3.06 19.98
N MET A 152 1.25 -3.33 18.68
CA MET A 152 2.35 -4.03 18.00
C MET A 152 3.65 -3.22 18.01
N CYS A 153 3.61 -1.93 17.67
CA CYS A 153 4.77 -1.05 17.74
C CYS A 153 5.38 -1.01 19.13
N LEU A 154 4.55 -0.98 20.18
CA LEU A 154 5.02 -1.03 21.56
C LEU A 154 5.72 -2.36 21.89
N ALA A 155 5.13 -3.48 21.44
CA ALA A 155 5.67 -4.81 21.71
C ALA A 155 7.01 -5.08 20.99
N SER A 156 7.23 -4.49 19.81
CA SER A 156 8.44 -4.65 19.00
C SER A 156 9.30 -3.39 18.92
N LEU A 157 9.13 -2.44 19.84
CA LEU A 157 9.78 -1.12 19.75
C LEU A 157 11.31 -1.21 19.62
N SER A 158 11.93 -2.15 20.34
CA SER A 158 13.38 -2.39 20.29
C SER A 158 13.89 -2.91 18.94
N GLU A 159 13.02 -3.48 18.12
CA GLU A 159 13.33 -4.05 16.80
C GLU A 159 13.01 -3.06 15.67
N LEU A 160 12.26 -2.01 15.95
CA LEU A 160 11.89 -0.98 14.98
C LEU A 160 13.01 0.07 14.85
N GLY A 161 13.30 0.45 13.61
CA GLY A 161 14.19 1.56 13.31
C GLY A 161 13.52 2.91 13.55
N ALA A 162 14.33 3.98 13.52
CA ALA A 162 13.86 5.34 13.76
C ALA A 162 12.75 5.77 12.78
N VAL A 163 12.83 5.32 11.52
CA VAL A 163 11.87 5.67 10.47
C VAL A 163 10.51 5.01 10.74
N GLU A 164 10.48 3.73 11.09
CA GLU A 164 9.23 3.03 11.40
C GLU A 164 8.55 3.66 12.62
N VAL A 165 9.30 3.93 13.69
CA VAL A 165 8.77 4.55 14.91
C VAL A 165 8.23 5.95 14.63
N SER A 166 8.99 6.79 13.91
CA SER A 166 8.56 8.15 13.56
C SER A 166 7.31 8.14 12.68
N THR A 167 7.21 7.19 11.76
CA THR A 167 6.06 7.02 10.87
C THR A 167 4.81 6.61 11.65
N ALA A 168 4.94 5.69 12.61
CA ALA A 168 3.84 5.28 13.47
C ALA A 168 3.34 6.45 14.34
N LEU A 169 4.24 7.22 14.96
CA LEU A 169 3.88 8.40 15.74
C LEU A 169 3.17 9.46 14.90
N TRP A 170 3.72 9.77 13.72
CA TRP A 170 3.11 10.71 12.78
C TRP A 170 1.72 10.25 12.37
N ALA A 171 1.55 8.98 11.99
CA ALA A 171 0.26 8.45 11.59
C ALA A 171 -0.79 8.56 12.70
N CYS A 172 -0.43 8.22 13.95
CA CYS A 172 -1.29 8.39 15.12
C CYS A 172 -1.70 9.85 15.30
N ALA A 173 -0.76 10.79 15.23
CA ALA A 173 -1.04 12.22 15.36
C ALA A 173 -1.96 12.73 14.24
N SER A 174 -1.76 12.30 13.00
CA SER A 174 -2.54 12.73 11.83
C SER A 174 -4.04 12.38 11.93
N VAL A 175 -4.38 11.29 12.62
CA VAL A 175 -5.77 10.89 12.86
C VAL A 175 -6.27 11.24 14.26
N SER A 176 -5.54 12.09 14.99
CA SER A 176 -5.84 12.45 16.39
C SER A 176 -5.95 11.24 17.34
N TYR A 177 -5.23 10.15 17.06
CA TYR A 177 -5.12 8.99 17.93
C TYR A 177 -3.95 9.17 18.90
N TYR A 178 -4.25 9.19 20.20
CA TYR A 178 -3.26 9.40 21.25
C TYR A 178 -3.00 8.11 22.06
N SER A 179 -1.77 7.63 22.03
CA SER A 179 -1.28 6.52 22.86
C SER A 179 -0.15 7.02 23.77
N SER A 180 -0.48 7.39 25.01
CA SER A 180 0.51 7.95 25.95
C SER A 180 1.76 7.06 26.10
N GLN A 181 1.56 5.74 26.10
CA GLN A 181 2.63 4.77 26.23
C GLN A 181 3.54 4.74 25.00
N LEU A 182 2.97 4.72 23.78
CA LEU A 182 3.79 4.73 22.55
C LEU A 182 4.62 6.02 22.46
N PHE A 183 4.03 7.17 22.76
CA PHE A 183 4.74 8.45 22.69
C PHE A 183 5.85 8.54 23.75
N SER A 184 5.61 8.09 24.98
CA SER A 184 6.63 8.02 26.03
C SER A 184 7.80 7.12 25.65
N ASP A 185 7.51 5.89 25.25
CA ASP A 185 8.52 4.85 25.07
C ASP A 185 9.32 5.09 23.78
N ALA A 186 8.69 5.64 22.74
CA ALA A 186 9.36 6.03 21.51
C ALA A 186 10.41 7.14 21.74
N VAL A 187 10.12 8.14 22.58
CA VAL A 187 11.11 9.19 22.93
C VAL A 187 12.33 8.57 23.60
N GLN A 188 12.13 7.63 24.52
CA GLN A 188 13.24 6.93 25.17
C GLN A 188 14.05 6.05 24.19
N HIS A 189 13.37 5.42 23.23
CA HIS A 189 13.99 4.57 22.21
C HIS A 189 14.88 5.36 21.26
N VAL A 190 14.41 6.50 20.73
CA VAL A 190 15.19 7.33 19.80
C VAL A 190 16.49 7.83 20.43
N HIS A 191 16.48 8.17 21.72
CA HIS A 191 17.70 8.56 22.45
C HIS A 191 18.75 7.45 22.58
N ARG A 192 18.37 6.19 22.37
CA ARG A 192 19.26 5.02 22.49
C ARG A 192 19.80 4.53 21.14
N ILE A 193 19.36 5.09 20.01
CA ILE A 193 19.86 4.73 18.68
C ILE A 193 21.22 5.41 18.45
N PRO A 194 22.33 4.66 18.30
CA PRO A 194 23.65 5.25 18.06
C PRO A 194 23.67 6.01 16.73
N GLY A 195 24.13 7.28 16.75
CA GLY A 195 24.30 8.10 15.54
C GLY A 195 23.16 9.09 15.23
N VAL A 196 22.21 9.27 16.15
CA VAL A 196 21.16 10.31 16.05
C VAL A 196 21.44 11.42 17.09
N LEU A 197 22.50 12.18 16.87
CA LEU A 197 22.76 13.54 17.39
C LEU A 197 23.64 14.29 16.39
#